data_AF-A0A0C3Q415-F1
#
_entry.id   AF-A0A0C3Q415-F1
#
_cell.length_a   1.000
_cell.length_b   1.000
_cell.length_c   1.000
_cell.angle_alpha   90.00
_cell.angle_beta   90.00
_cell.angle_gamma   90.00
#
_symmetry.space_group_name_H-M   'P 1'
#
loop_
_entity.id
_entity.type
_entity.pdbx_description
1 polymer ?
#
loop_
_entity_poly.entity_id
_entity_poly.type
_entity_poly.pdbx_seq_one_letter_code
_entity_poly.pdbx_strand_id
1 'polypeptide(L)'
;GWGISPRGAGYTFGQDISEAFNHNNGLTLVARAHQLVMEGYNWSQDKNVVTIFSAPNYCYRCGNQAAIMEIDERLSYSLYVSIFIARYAQYLTPLALIPSACSLIPLREQESHL
;
A
#
# COMPACT_ATOMS: atom_id res chain seq x y z
N GLY A 1 -15.23 -13.44 8.75
CA GLY A 1 -15.98 -13.73 7.53
C GLY A 1 -16.04 -12.53 6.62
N TRP A 2 -16.97 -12.55 5.65
CA TRP A 2 -17.18 -11.45 4.69
C TRP A 2 -18.19 -10.42 5.23
N GLY A 3 -18.00 -9.15 4.85
CA GLY A 3 -18.94 -8.07 5.13
C GLY A 3 -19.15 -7.16 3.92
N ILE A 4 -20.24 -6.40 3.89
CA ILE A 4 -20.50 -5.44 2.81
C ILE A 4 -19.55 -4.25 2.95
N SER A 5 -18.96 -3.81 1.83
CA SER A 5 -18.08 -2.64 1.82
C SER A 5 -18.88 -1.35 2.08
N PRO A 6 -18.44 -0.48 3.00
CA PRO A 6 -19.08 0.83 3.22
C PRO A 6 -18.93 1.78 2.02
N ARG A 7 -18.10 1.44 1.04
CA ARG A 7 -17.91 2.22 -0.20
C ARG A 7 -19.02 1.99 -1.23
N GLY A 8 -20.01 1.14 -0.94
CA GLY A 8 -21.11 0.83 -1.84
C GLY A 8 -20.77 -0.17 -2.97
N ALA A 9 -19.53 -0.68 -3.01
CA ALA A 9 -19.10 -1.71 -3.94
C ALA A 9 -18.02 -2.60 -3.30
N GLY A 10 -18.06 -3.90 -3.60
CA GLY A 10 -17.15 -4.91 -3.09
C GLY A 10 -17.46 -5.38 -1.66
N TYR A 11 -16.52 -6.10 -1.07
CA TYR A 11 -16.65 -6.73 0.25
C TYR A 11 -15.46 -6.38 1.15
N THR A 12 -15.72 -6.35 2.45
CA THR A 12 -14.70 -6.43 3.50
C THR A 12 -14.48 -7.89 3.87
N PHE A 13 -13.27 -8.24 4.30
CA PHE A 13 -12.92 -9.59 4.71
C PHE A 13 -12.27 -9.56 6.09
N GLY A 14 -12.62 -10.54 6.91
CA GLY A 14 -12.06 -10.75 8.24
C GLY A 14 -10.76 -11.55 8.22
N GLN A 15 -10.16 -11.68 9.41
CA GLN A 15 -8.91 -12.39 9.63
C GLN A 15 -8.95 -13.86 9.21
N ASP A 16 -10.05 -14.55 9.49
CA ASP A 16 -10.32 -15.93 9.06
C ASP A 16 -10.16 -16.12 7.55
N ILE A 17 -10.59 -15.13 6.76
CA ILE A 17 -10.48 -15.18 5.31
C ILE A 17 -9.04 -14.95 4.85
N SER A 18 -8.32 -13.99 5.46
CA SER A 18 -6.91 -13.75 5.11
C SER A 18 -6.02 -14.92 5.47
N GLU A 19 -6.25 -15.55 6.62
CA GLU A 19 -5.47 -16.71 7.08
C GLU A 19 -5.69 -17.90 6.16
N ALA A 20 -6.95 -18.23 5.85
CA ALA A 20 -7.27 -19.31 4.92
C ALA A 20 -6.70 -19.03 3.52
N PHE A 21 -6.78 -17.78 3.04
CA PHE A 21 -6.22 -17.40 1.75
C PHE A 21 -4.69 -17.57 1.74
N ASN A 22 -3.99 -17.08 2.76
CA ASN A 22 -2.54 -17.21 2.86
C ASN A 22 -2.13 -18.68 2.94
N HIS A 23 -2.78 -19.46 3.81
CA HIS A 23 -2.50 -20.89 3.97
C HIS A 23 -2.70 -21.67 2.67
N ASN A 24 -3.85 -21.50 2.00
CA ASN A 24 -4.20 -22.27 0.80
C ASN A 24 -3.30 -21.93 -0.40
N ASN A 25 -2.71 -20.74 -0.44
CA ASN A 25 -1.85 -20.30 -1.54
C ASN A 25 -0.36 -20.34 -1.18
N GLY A 26 0.01 -20.82 0.01
CA GLY A 26 1.41 -20.84 0.46
C GLY A 26 2.01 -19.44 0.63
N LEU A 27 1.19 -18.44 0.94
CA LEU A 27 1.62 -17.06 1.17
C LEU A 27 1.76 -16.81 2.68
N THR A 28 2.59 -15.85 3.03
CA THR A 28 2.80 -15.41 4.42
C THR A 28 2.08 -14.11 4.76
N LEU A 29 1.75 -13.31 3.74
CA LEU A 29 1.26 -11.94 3.91
C LEU A 29 0.51 -11.47 2.66
N VAL A 30 -0.57 -10.71 2.88
CA VAL A 30 -1.19 -9.87 1.84
C VAL A 30 -0.75 -8.42 2.04
N ALA A 31 0.03 -7.90 1.09
CA ALA A 31 0.31 -6.47 1.01
C ALA A 31 -0.75 -5.76 0.15
N ARG A 32 -1.38 -4.72 0.70
CA ARG A 32 -2.44 -3.95 0.04
C ARG A 32 -2.27 -2.45 0.26
N ALA A 33 -3.05 -1.66 -0.49
CA ALA A 33 -3.15 -0.21 -0.34
C ALA A 33 -4.62 0.21 -0.16
N HIS A 34 -4.99 1.36 -0.76
CA HIS A 34 -6.36 1.87 -0.94
C HIS A 34 -7.05 2.45 0.31
N GLN A 35 -6.54 2.20 1.51
CA GLN A 35 -7.01 2.85 2.74
C GLN A 35 -5.95 3.83 3.22
N LEU A 36 -6.37 5.06 3.56
CA LEU A 36 -5.49 6.05 4.18
C LEU A 36 -4.96 5.50 5.50
N VAL A 37 -3.65 5.61 5.70
CA VAL A 37 -2.99 5.27 6.96
C VAL A 37 -2.14 6.45 7.41
N MET A 38 -2.36 6.90 8.65
CA MET A 38 -1.69 8.07 9.20
C MET A 38 -0.18 7.92 9.31
N GLU A 39 0.29 6.74 9.72
CA GLU A 39 1.72 6.43 9.85
C GLU A 39 2.35 5.88 8.55
N GLY A 40 1.63 5.98 7.43
CA GLY A 40 2.07 5.45 6.13
C GLY A 40 1.88 3.94 5.97
N TYR A 41 1.89 3.14 7.04
CA TYR A 41 1.52 1.71 6.97
C TYR A 41 0.83 1.22 8.25
N ASN A 42 0.04 0.14 8.13
CA ASN A 42 -0.64 -0.49 9.25
C ASN A 42 -0.69 -2.01 9.09
N TRP A 43 -0.40 -2.74 10.16
CA TRP A 43 -0.56 -4.19 10.24
C TRP A 43 -1.93 -4.53 10.82
N SER A 44 -2.59 -5.52 10.24
CA SER A 44 -3.90 -5.96 10.67
C SER A 44 -4.05 -7.48 10.54
N GLN A 45 -5.11 -8.03 11.12
CA GLN A 45 -5.45 -9.46 11.01
C GLN A 45 -4.28 -10.34 11.47
N ASP A 46 -3.75 -10.04 12.66
CA ASP A 46 -2.58 -10.70 13.25
C ASP A 46 -1.35 -10.75 12.32
N LYS A 47 -1.09 -9.60 11.68
CA LYS A 47 -0.01 -9.40 10.70
C LYS A 47 -0.13 -10.21 9.40
N ASN A 48 -1.28 -10.85 9.13
CA ASN A 48 -1.54 -11.49 7.84
C ASN A 48 -1.80 -10.48 6.70
N VAL A 49 -2.12 -9.23 7.05
CA VAL A 49 -2.40 -8.16 6.09
C VAL A 49 -1.68 -6.88 6.49
N VAL A 50 -0.93 -6.31 5.54
CA VAL A 50 -0.33 -4.97 5.67
C VAL A 50 -1.00 -4.01 4.69
N THR A 51 -1.39 -2.86 5.19
CA THR A 51 -1.85 -1.73 4.36
C THR A 51 -0.74 -0.71 4.28
N ILE A 52 -0.32 -0.36 3.07
CA ILE A 52 0.73 0.63 2.79
C ILE A 52 0.09 1.80 2.03
N PHE A 53 0.45 3.01 2.44
CA PHE A 53 -0.03 4.26 1.88
C PHE A 53 1.16 5.16 1.57
N SER A 54 1.36 5.49 0.29
CA SER A 54 2.60 6.10 -0.22
C SER A 54 2.49 7.60 -0.54
N ALA A 55 1.33 8.23 -0.28
CA ALA A 55 1.11 9.66 -0.52
C ALA A 55 1.13 10.44 0.81
N PRO A 56 2.20 11.18 1.14
CA PRO A 56 2.26 11.96 2.36
C PRO A 56 1.37 13.20 2.24
N ASN A 57 0.86 13.67 3.38
CA ASN A 57 -0.09 14.78 3.48
C ASN A 57 -1.20 14.70 2.41
N TYR A 58 -1.88 13.57 2.37
CA TYR A 58 -2.90 13.28 1.39
C TYR A 58 -3.98 14.36 1.34
N CYS A 59 -4.35 14.73 0.11
CA CYS A 59 -5.21 15.88 -0.21
C CYS A 59 -4.79 17.20 0.48
N TYR A 60 -3.50 17.36 0.81
CA TYR A 60 -2.91 18.50 1.52
C TYR A 60 -3.55 18.83 2.87
N ARG A 61 -4.29 17.87 3.45
CA ARG A 61 -5.14 18.11 4.63
C ARG A 61 -5.04 17.02 5.67
N CYS A 62 -4.68 15.81 5.28
CA CYS A 62 -4.68 14.68 6.20
C CYS A 62 -3.46 14.66 7.13
N GLY A 63 -2.32 15.25 6.73
CA GLY A 63 -1.11 15.26 7.56
C GLY A 63 -0.48 13.87 7.79
N ASN A 64 -0.86 12.86 7.00
CA ASN A 64 -0.30 11.51 7.13
C ASN A 64 1.12 11.42 6.57
N GLN A 65 1.87 10.45 7.07
CA GLN A 65 3.14 10.01 6.51
C GLN A 65 2.90 9.08 5.30
N ALA A 66 3.93 8.87 4.49
CA ALA A 66 3.97 7.86 3.45
C ALA A 66 4.88 6.70 3.87
N ALA A 67 4.59 5.50 3.40
CA ALA A 67 5.49 4.37 3.51
C ALA A 67 5.70 3.65 2.17
N ILE A 68 6.86 2.99 2.04
CA ILE A 68 7.21 2.07 0.98
C ILE A 68 7.65 0.76 1.64
N MET A 69 7.18 -0.37 1.09
CA MET A 69 7.70 -1.70 1.44
C MET A 69 8.59 -2.19 0.30
N GLU A 70 9.85 -2.45 0.62
CA GLU A 70 10.79 -3.14 -0.26
C GLU A 70 10.81 -4.62 0.12
N ILE A 71 10.86 -5.50 -0.89
CA ILE A 71 10.91 -6.95 -0.71
C ILE A 71 12.10 -7.47 -1.51
N ASP A 72 12.97 -8.26 -0.87
CA ASP A 72 14.14 -8.85 -1.50
C ASP A 72 13.84 -10.23 -2.13
N GLU A 73 14.84 -10.82 -2.81
CA GLU A 73 14.73 -12.15 -3.44
C GLU A 73 14.48 -13.29 -2.45
N ARG A 74 14.75 -13.07 -1.16
CA ARG A 74 14.53 -14.03 -0.07
C ARG A 74 13.17 -13.83 0.61
N LEU A 75 12.32 -12.96 0.06
CA LEU A 75 11.03 -12.55 0.62
C LEU A 75 11.16 -11.86 2.00
N SER A 76 12.34 -11.34 2.34
CA SER A 76 12.51 -10.42 3.46
C SER A 76 11.97 -9.06 3.05
N TYR A 77 11.33 -8.36 3.98
CA TYR A 77 10.76 -7.03 3.71
C TYR A 77 11.32 -5.96 4.65
N SER A 78 11.48 -4.76 4.10
CA SER A 78 11.88 -3.54 4.80
C SER A 78 10.83 -2.46 4.57
N LEU A 79 10.43 -1.76 5.64
CA LEU A 79 9.48 -0.65 5.59
C LEU A 79 10.21 0.67 5.80
N TYR A 80 10.07 1.57 4.84
CA TYR A 80 10.62 2.92 4.89
C TYR A 80 9.48 3.92 5.00
N VAL A 81 9.55 4.80 6.00
CA VAL A 81 8.55 5.84 6.24
C VAL A 81 9.16 7.20 5.87
N SER A 82 8.40 8.02 5.15
CA SER A 82 8.82 9.34 4.69
C SER A 82 7.66 10.34 4.71
N ILE A 83 7.96 11.59 5.02
CA ILE A 83 7.05 12.74 4.87
C ILE A 83 7.22 13.45 3.51
N PHE A 84 8.23 13.04 2.73
CA PHE A 84 8.52 13.57 1.40
C PHE A 84 8.20 12.51 0.35
N ILE A 85 7.55 12.92 -0.74
CA ILE A 85 7.50 12.08 -1.94
C ILE A 85 8.91 12.12 -2.55
N ALA A 86 9.52 10.95 -2.79
CA ALA A 86 10.69 10.86 -3.65
C ALA A 86 10.39 11.65 -4.93
N ARG A 87 11.31 12.53 -5.34
CA ARG A 87 11.17 13.61 -6.35
C ARG A 87 10.40 13.28 -7.65
N TYR A 88 10.14 12.01 -7.95
CA TYR A 88 9.41 11.55 -9.13
C TYR A 88 7.92 11.94 -9.18
N ALA A 89 7.21 12.14 -8.06
CA ALA A 89 5.76 12.43 -8.14
C ALA A 89 5.40 13.92 -8.29
N GLN A 90 6.37 14.84 -8.16
CA GLN A 90 6.11 16.29 -8.26
C GLN A 90 5.84 16.78 -9.71
N TYR A 91 6.05 15.93 -10.71
CA TYR A 91 5.74 16.25 -12.12
C TYR A 91 4.30 15.94 -12.54
N LEU A 92 3.48 15.37 -11.64
CA LEU A 92 2.07 15.12 -11.90
C LEU A 92 1.24 16.29 -11.36
N THR A 93 0.54 16.99 -12.25
CA THR A 93 -0.32 18.14 -11.93
C THR A 93 -1.41 17.76 -10.91
N PRO A 94 -1.90 18.71 -10.09
CA PRO A 94 -2.85 18.44 -9.00
C PRO A 94 -4.21 17.85 -9.44
N LEU A 95 -4.50 17.78 -10.75
CA LEU A 95 -5.69 17.12 -11.29
C LEU A 95 -5.50 15.62 -11.60
N ALA A 96 -4.26 15.11 -11.64
CA ALA A 96 -3.96 13.72 -11.99
C ALA A 96 -3.93 12.76 -10.77
N LEU A 97 -3.90 13.31 -9.54
CA LEU A 97 -4.01 12.54 -8.30
C LEU A 97 -5.48 12.32 -7.92
N ILE A 98 -6.21 11.64 -8.80
CA ILE A 98 -7.46 10.98 -8.39
C ILE A 98 -7.05 9.85 -7.43
N PRO A 99 -7.59 9.77 -6.20
CA PRO A 99 -7.13 8.84 -5.17
C PRO A 99 -7.39 7.34 -5.42
N SER A 100 -7.83 6.99 -6.61
CA SER A 100 -8.27 5.64 -6.97
C SER A 100 -7.25 4.89 -7.81
N ALA A 101 -6.07 5.47 -8.10
CA ALA A 101 -5.04 4.78 -8.87
C ALA A 101 -4.32 3.73 -8.00
N CYS A 102 -4.94 2.55 -7.90
CA CYS A 102 -4.23 1.28 -7.92
C CYS A 102 -3.27 1.30 -9.12
N SER A 103 -2.00 1.60 -8.89
CA SER A 103 -0.97 1.33 -9.89
C SER A 103 0.26 0.85 -9.13
N LEU A 104 0.49 -0.46 -9.21
CA LEU A 104 1.83 -1.04 -9.19
C LEU A 104 2.81 -0.03 -9.78
N ILE A 105 3.79 0.41 -9.00
CA ILE A 105 5.02 0.94 -9.60
C ILE A 105 5.76 -0.32 -10.05
N PRO A 106 5.83 -0.62 -11.36
CA PRO A 106 6.79 -1.62 -11.80
C PRO A 106 8.15 -0.98 -11.57
N LEU A 107 8.97 -1.57 -10.69
CA LEU A 107 10.41 -1.34 -10.73
C LEU A 107 10.91 -1.93 -12.06
N ARG A 108 10.80 -1.16 -13.14
CA ARG A 108 11.47 -1.45 -14.39
C ARG A 108 12.67 -0.53 -14.48
N GLU A 109 13.83 -1.18 -14.50
CA GLU A 109 15.16 -0.67 -14.78
C GLU A 109 15.20 0.66 -15.53
N GLN A 110 15.94 1.62 -14.97
CA GLN A 110 16.76 2.49 -15.78
C GLN A 110 18.22 2.23 -15.42
N GLU A 111 18.84 1.31 -16.15
CA GLU A 111 20.20 1.58 -16.60
C GLU A 111 20.17 2.83 -17.50
N SER A 112 21.08 3.76 -17.27
CA SER A 112 21.94 4.42 -18.29
C SER A 112 22.42 5.80 -17.85
N HIS A 113 23.73 5.90 -17.69
CA HIS A 113 24.59 7.06 -17.95
C HIS A 113 24.27 8.41 -17.28
N LEU A 114 25.07 8.75 -16.27
CA LEU A 114 26.09 9.83 -16.35
C LEU A 114 27.21 9.56 -15.34
#